data_AF-A0A7V9HJH9-F1
#
_entry.id   AF-A0A7V9HJH9-F1
#
_cell.length_a   1.000
_cell.length_b   1.000
_cell.length_c   1.000
_cell.angle_alpha   90.00
_cell.angle_beta   90.00
_cell.angle_gamma   90.00
#
_symmetry.space_group_name_H-M   'P 1'
#
loop_
_entity.id
_entity.type
_entity.pdbx_description
1 polymer ?
#
loop_
_entity_poly.entity_id
_entity_poly.type
_entity_poly.pdbx_seq_one_letter_code
_entity_poly.pdbx_strand_id
1 'polypeptide(L)' 'SNWIVNDQHATAADIRELIATARERVRAEFGIELWQEVEKIGER' A
#
# COMPACT_ATOMS: atom_id res chain seq x y z
N SER A 1 -4.73 -7.82 -8.71
CA SER A 1 -3.60 -7.03 -9.23
C SER A 1 -2.64 -6.76 -8.09
N ASN A 2 -1.32 -6.75 -8.32
CA ASN A 2 -0.28 -6.62 -7.27
C ASN A 2 0.71 -5.47 -7.52
N TRP A 3 0.43 -4.59 -8.47
CA TRP A 3 1.29 -3.45 -8.78
C TRP A 3 0.69 -2.16 -8.24
N ILE A 4 1.53 -1.35 -7.61
CA ILE A 4 1.23 0.04 -7.30
C ILE A 4 2.09 0.90 -8.23
N VAL A 5 1.43 1.72 -9.05
CA VAL A 5 2.08 2.55 -10.06
C VAL A 5 1.83 4.01 -9.69
N ASN A 6 2.90 4.81 -9.70
CA ASN A 6 2.74 6.25 -9.73
C ASN A 6 2.46 6.66 -11.19
N ASP A 7 1.23 7.07 -11.49
CA ASP A 7 0.87 7.49 -12.86
C ASP A 7 1.30 8.93 -13.20
N GLN A 8 1.67 9.72 -12.19
CA GLN A 8 2.03 11.14 -12.30
C GLN A 8 3.03 11.55 -11.20
N HIS A 9 2.58 12.32 -10.19
CA HIS A 9 3.42 12.97 -9.18
C HIS A 9 3.13 12.44 -7.76
N ALA A 10 2.76 11.17 -7.63
CA ALA A 10 2.51 10.56 -6.33
C ALA A 10 3.78 10.61 -5.47
N THR A 11 3.60 11.06 -4.24
CA THR A 11 4.62 11.11 -3.20
C THR A 11 4.74 9.76 -2.50
N ALA A 12 5.80 9.57 -1.72
CA ALA A 12 5.92 8.41 -0.85
C ALA A 12 4.76 8.31 0.16
N ALA A 13 4.15 9.44 0.56
CA ALA A 13 2.99 9.45 1.44
C ALA A 13 1.76 8.84 0.73
N ASP A 14 1.50 9.24 -0.53
CA ASP A 14 0.37 8.72 -1.32
C ASP A 14 0.47 7.20 -1.51
N ILE A 15 1.68 6.71 -1.81
CA ILE A 15 1.93 5.26 -1.93
C ILE A 15 1.67 4.54 -0.60
N ARG A 16 2.07 5.12 0.53
CA ARG A 16 1.82 4.54 1.86
C ARG A 16 0.34 4.47 2.20
N GLU A 17 -0.43 5.51 1.86
CA GLU A 17 -1.89 5.54 2.04
C GLU A 17 -2.60 4.52 1.16
N LEU A 18 -2.15 4.36 -0.08
CA LEU A 18 -2.71 3.37 -1.00
C LEU A 18 -2.45 1.94 -0.51
N ILE A 19 -1.24 1.65 0.01
CA ILE A 19 -0.94 0.36 0.64
C ILE A 19 -1.87 0.11 1.82
N ALA A 20 -2.05 1.10 2.71
CA ALA A 20 -2.93 0.96 3.87
C ALA A 20 -4.38 0.66 3.45
N THR A 21 -4.88 1.40 2.46
CA THR A 21 -6.23 1.22 1.91
C THR A 21 -6.42 -0.19 1.33
N ALA A 22 -5.46 -0.68 0.55
CA ALA A 22 -5.53 -2.03 -0.03
C ALA A 22 -5.56 -3.12 1.07
N ARG A 23 -4.73 -2.97 2.11
CA ARG A 23 -4.69 -3.91 3.24
C ARG A 23 -6.02 -3.93 4.00
N GLU A 24 -6.58 -2.76 4.30
CA GLU A 24 -7.84 -2.65 5.01
C GLU A 24 -8.99 -3.27 4.23
N ARG A 25 -9.08 -2.99 2.92
CA ARG A 25 -10.13 -3.56 2.06
C ARG A 25 -10.05 -5.08 1.97
N VAL A 26 -8.84 -5.63 1.77
CA VAL A 26 -8.68 -7.10 1.71
C VAL A 26 -9.00 -7.75 3.04
N ARG A 27 -8.62 -7.13 4.17
CA ARG A 27 -9.00 -7.62 5.49
C ARG A 27 -10.51 -7.60 5.69
N ALA A 28 -11.18 -6.51 5.31
CA ALA A 28 -12.62 -6.36 5.50
C ALA A 28 -13.45 -7.33 4.62
N GLU A 29 -13.03 -7.52 3.36
CA GLU A 29 -13.77 -8.32 2.39
C GLU A 29 -13.48 -9.83 2.52
N PHE A 30 -12.24 -10.20 2.83
CA PHE A 30 -11.80 -11.60 2.81
C PHE A 30 -11.31 -12.13 4.17
N GLY A 31 -11.17 -11.27 5.18
CA GLY A 31 -10.61 -11.67 6.48
C GLY A 31 -9.10 -11.98 6.45
N ILE A 32 -8.39 -11.59 5.39
CA ILE A 32 -6.97 -11.90 5.17
C ILE A 32 -6.11 -10.66 5.45
N GLU A 33 -5.02 -10.84 6.18
CA GLU A 33 -4.02 -9.79 6.36
C GLU A 33 -2.91 -9.88 5.31
N LEU A 34 -2.79 -8.83 4.49
CA LEU A 34 -1.69 -8.71 3.53
C LEU A 34 -0.40 -8.28 4.23
N TRP A 35 0.68 -8.97 3.90
CA TRP A 35 2.04 -8.64 4.30
C TRP A 35 2.71 -7.80 3.21
N GLN A 36 3.47 -6.79 3.62
CA GLN A 36 4.18 -5.91 2.69
C GLN A 36 5.54 -6.52 2.35
N GLU A 37 5.79 -6.79 1.07
CA GLU A 37 7.05 -7.35 0.58
C GLU A 37 8.17 -6.30 0.51
N VAL A 38 7.84 -5.08 0.08
CA VAL A 38 8.81 -3.99 -0.10
C VAL A 38 9.14 -3.30 1.23
N GLU A 39 10.43 -3.06 1.48
CA GLU A 39 10.91 -2.29 2.63
C GLU A 39 10.65 -0.79 2.47
N LYS A 40 10.39 -0.12 3.59
CA LYS A 40 10.28 1.35 3.65
C LYS A 40 11.59 1.90 4.19
N ILE A 41 12.21 2.82 3.47
CA ILE A 41 13.47 3.47 3.88
C ILE A 41 13.20 4.96 4.15
N GLY A 42 13.88 5.53 5.14
CA GLY A 42 13.82 6.94 5.53
C GLY A 42 13.00 7.21 6.79
N GLU A 43 13.36 8.26 7.51
CA GLU A 43 12.59 8.78 8.65
C GLU A 43 11.51 9.73 8.13
N ARG A 44 10.25 9.31 8.34
CA ARG A 44 8.98 9.99 8.07
C ARG A 44 8.96 11.11 7.02
#